data_AF-A0A5J6Z370-F1
#
_entry.id   AF-A0A5J6Z370-F1
#
_cell.length_a   1.000
_cell.length_b   1.000
_cell.length_c   1.000
_cell.angle_alpha   90.00
_cell.angle_beta   90.00
_cell.angle_gamma   90.00
#
_symmetry.space_group_name_H-M   'P 1'
#
loop_
_entity.id
_entity.type
_entity.pdbx_description
1 polymer ?
#
loop_
_entity_poly.entity_id
_entity_poly.type
_entity_poly.pdbx_seq_one_letter_code
_entity_poly.pdbx_strand_id
1 'polypeptide(L)'
;MLDFFRYNKIGEPTWDFLSDVNILYPEYFPYDIENSEFLATLARDYQYCIEVRGELTHPSFVKNDDPPPSWTELGRRLGRPVLPFRDFRQAFGKMSDETFQSQILTNVDFPFNSSLQLFWYPLRAELGPPQYCYYLWEGFDMPPYEEHTLNGHSVLTGSFTGEVKDAGFDGTIFATAAWHSNKWLIFLARCGTRVIALVNNDDICDKIMLNQDIETTLVWSG
;
A
#
# COMPACT_ATOMS: atom_id res chain seq x y z
N MET A 1 -4.08 -2.78 19.61
CA MET A 1 -3.37 -4.05 19.32
C MET A 1 -3.96 -4.53 18.01
N LEU A 2 -3.21 -4.43 16.91
CA LEU A 2 -3.69 -4.81 15.57
C LEU A 2 -3.83 -6.33 15.53
N ASP A 3 -4.98 -6.79 15.04
CA ASP A 3 -5.30 -8.20 14.97
C ASP A 3 -4.73 -8.79 13.66
N PHE A 4 -3.48 -9.24 13.73
CA PHE A 4 -2.79 -9.92 12.63
C PHE A 4 -3.26 -11.39 12.44
N PHE A 5 -4.26 -11.88 13.20
CA PHE A 5 -4.69 -13.29 13.14
C PHE A 5 -5.17 -13.74 11.75
N ARG A 6 -5.58 -12.82 10.85
CA ARG A 6 -5.94 -13.15 9.45
C ARG A 6 -4.74 -13.54 8.56
N TYR A 7 -3.52 -13.06 8.87
CA TYR A 7 -2.33 -13.25 8.01
C TYR A 7 -1.20 -14.05 8.67
N ASN A 8 -1.44 -14.61 9.87
CA ASN A 8 -0.48 -15.20 10.80
C ASN A 8 0.25 -16.50 10.37
N LYS A 9 0.37 -16.81 9.07
CA LYS A 9 1.02 -18.06 8.61
C LYS A 9 2.02 -17.93 7.47
N ILE A 10 2.34 -16.71 7.01
CA ILE A 10 3.22 -16.53 5.86
C ILE A 10 4.40 -15.64 6.26
N GLY A 11 5.61 -16.16 6.07
CA GLY A 11 6.84 -15.54 6.54
C GLY A 11 7.23 -14.26 5.80
N GLU A 12 8.06 -13.47 6.47
CA GLU A 12 8.52 -12.18 5.99
C GLU A 12 9.56 -12.32 4.87
N PRO A 13 9.62 -11.36 3.93
CA PRO A 13 10.70 -11.28 2.97
C PRO A 13 12.05 -11.00 3.67
N THR A 14 13.11 -11.70 3.25
CA THR A 14 14.49 -11.39 3.66
C THR A 14 15.08 -10.33 2.75
N TRP A 15 15.75 -9.35 3.34
CA TRP A 15 16.34 -8.21 2.64
C TRP A 15 17.83 -8.10 2.91
N ASP A 16 18.58 -7.87 1.85
CA ASP A 16 19.97 -7.45 1.92
C ASP A 16 20.06 -5.93 1.67
N PHE A 17 20.37 -5.20 2.75
CA PHE A 17 20.57 -3.75 2.76
C PHE A 17 21.98 -3.32 2.37
N LEU A 18 22.91 -4.27 2.21
CA LEU A 18 24.29 -4.01 1.83
C LEU A 18 24.51 -4.10 0.32
N SER A 19 23.52 -4.63 -0.41
CA SER A 19 23.55 -4.71 -1.87
C SER A 19 23.12 -3.40 -2.51
N ASP A 20 23.87 -2.93 -3.51
CA ASP A 20 23.47 -1.79 -4.34
C ASP A 20 22.14 -2.08 -5.06
N VAL A 21 21.18 -1.16 -4.94
CA VAL A 21 19.88 -1.26 -5.63
C VAL A 21 19.61 -0.04 -6.50
N ASN A 22 18.93 -0.28 -7.62
CA ASN A 22 18.50 0.81 -8.48
C ASN A 22 17.23 1.47 -7.93
N ILE A 23 17.37 2.72 -7.49
CA ILE A 23 16.28 3.49 -6.89
C ILE A 23 15.35 3.98 -8.02
N LEU A 24 14.13 3.45 -8.11
CA LEU A 24 13.02 4.04 -8.85
C LEU A 24 12.62 5.41 -8.29
N TYR A 25 12.57 6.40 -9.18
CA TYR A 25 12.02 7.74 -8.96
C TYR A 25 12.49 8.44 -7.66
N PRO A 26 13.81 8.47 -7.36
CA PRO A 26 14.34 9.09 -6.15
C PRO A 26 13.87 10.53 -5.94
N GLU A 27 13.67 11.26 -7.03
CA GLU A 27 13.31 12.67 -7.06
C GLU A 27 11.85 12.94 -6.64
N TYR A 28 10.97 11.94 -6.69
CA TYR A 28 9.55 12.07 -6.32
C TYR A 28 9.25 11.46 -4.94
N PHE A 29 10.28 11.08 -4.17
CA PHE A 29 10.11 10.54 -2.84
C PHE A 29 9.85 11.65 -1.80
N PRO A 30 8.90 11.48 -0.85
CA PRO A 30 7.95 10.37 -0.74
C PRO A 30 6.88 10.46 -1.82
N TYR A 31 6.50 9.32 -2.38
CA TYR A 31 5.61 9.23 -3.54
C TYR A 31 4.30 10.00 -3.34
N ASP A 32 4.21 11.14 -4.03
CA ASP A 32 3.06 12.03 -3.98
C ASP A 32 2.21 11.88 -5.24
N ILE A 33 1.12 11.13 -5.10
CA ILE A 33 0.17 10.90 -6.19
C ILE A 33 -0.62 12.15 -6.59
N GLU A 34 -0.57 13.24 -5.83
CA GLU A 34 -1.15 14.51 -6.24
C GLU A 34 -0.22 15.30 -7.18
N ASN A 35 1.04 14.88 -7.31
CA ASN A 35 1.99 15.46 -8.26
C ASN A 35 1.73 14.96 -9.69
N SER A 36 1.31 15.87 -10.57
CA SER A 36 0.98 15.54 -11.97
C SER A 36 2.17 15.07 -12.80
N GLU A 37 3.38 15.57 -12.51
CA GLU A 37 4.60 15.17 -13.23
C GLU A 37 5.02 13.75 -12.84
N PHE A 38 4.88 13.41 -11.57
CA PHE A 38 5.07 12.05 -11.08
C PHE A 38 4.07 11.09 -11.74
N LEU A 39 2.77 11.42 -11.73
CA LEU A 39 1.75 10.59 -12.39
C LEU A 39 2.01 10.41 -13.89
N ALA A 40 2.45 11.46 -14.59
CA ALA A 40 2.78 11.38 -16.01
C ALA A 40 4.00 10.46 -16.26
N THR A 41 4.99 10.50 -15.38
CA THR A 41 6.15 9.61 -15.42
C THR A 41 5.72 8.15 -15.21
N LEU A 42 4.88 7.88 -14.21
CA LEU A 42 4.33 6.54 -13.97
C LEU A 42 3.52 6.02 -15.16
N ALA A 43 2.64 6.85 -15.73
CA ALA A 43 1.80 6.44 -16.86
C ALA A 43 2.59 6.18 -18.16
N ARG A 44 3.79 6.75 -18.29
CA ARG A 44 4.70 6.44 -19.40
C ARG A 44 5.40 5.09 -19.23
N ASP A 45 5.75 4.77 -17.99
CA ASP A 45 6.60 3.61 -17.68
C ASP A 45 5.77 2.37 -17.27
N TYR A 46 4.48 2.56 -16.96
CA TYR A 46 3.53 1.52 -16.55
C TYR A 46 2.20 1.60 -17.30
N GLN A 47 1.78 0.47 -17.87
CA GLN A 47 0.54 0.33 -18.65
C GLN A 47 -0.72 0.46 -17.80
N TYR A 48 -0.70 -0.02 -16.57
CA TYR A 48 -1.87 -0.02 -15.68
C TYR A 48 -1.56 0.61 -14.34
N CYS A 49 -2.55 1.29 -13.77
CA CYS A 49 -2.54 1.71 -12.38
C CYS A 49 -3.79 1.26 -11.65
N ILE A 50 -3.56 0.62 -10.52
CA ILE A 50 -4.58 0.04 -9.68
C ILE A 50 -4.41 0.66 -8.28
N GLU A 51 -5.47 1.27 -7.78
CA GLU A 51 -5.56 1.65 -6.37
C GLU A 51 -6.03 0.44 -5.57
N VAL A 52 -5.26 0.04 -4.56
CA VAL A 52 -5.58 -1.04 -3.62
C VAL A 52 -5.88 -0.43 -2.25
N ARG A 53 -7.08 -0.67 -1.73
CA ARG A 53 -7.60 -0.03 -0.52
C ARG A 53 -7.62 -0.98 0.66
N GLY A 54 -7.25 -0.46 1.84
CA GLY A 54 -7.28 -1.23 3.07
C GLY A 54 -8.71 -1.44 3.56
N GLU A 55 -8.94 -2.55 4.25
CA GLU A 55 -10.20 -2.84 4.95
C GLU A 55 -10.54 -1.73 5.97
N LEU A 56 -11.83 -1.40 6.11
CA LEU A 56 -12.30 -0.47 7.14
C LEU A 56 -12.76 -1.25 8.36
N THR A 57 -12.40 -0.81 9.55
CA THR A 57 -12.91 -1.41 10.79
C THR A 57 -13.99 -0.51 11.38
N HIS A 58 -15.13 -1.06 11.81
CA HIS A 58 -16.05 -0.33 12.69
C HIS A 58 -16.80 -1.28 13.63
N PRO A 59 -16.80 -1.01 14.94
CA PRO A 59 -17.68 -1.67 15.91
C PRO A 59 -19.18 -1.82 15.52
N SER A 60 -19.80 -0.92 14.74
CA SER A 60 -21.22 -1.03 14.35
C SER A 60 -21.45 -1.74 13.02
N PHE A 61 -20.40 -1.94 12.22
CA PHE A 61 -20.44 -2.69 10.96
C PHE A 61 -19.97 -4.13 11.17
N VAL A 62 -19.17 -4.40 12.20
CA VAL A 62 -18.89 -5.75 12.71
C VAL A 62 -20.09 -6.17 13.57
N LYS A 63 -21.19 -6.54 12.92
CA LYS A 63 -22.21 -7.38 13.56
C LYS A 63 -21.80 -8.83 13.31
N ASN A 64 -21.65 -9.63 14.36
CA ASN A 64 -21.42 -11.09 14.35
C ASN A 64 -20.93 -11.67 13.00
N ASP A 65 -19.61 -11.88 12.87
CA ASP A 65 -18.97 -12.55 11.73
C ASP A 65 -19.08 -11.88 10.35
N ASP A 66 -19.70 -10.70 10.21
CA ASP A 66 -19.69 -9.96 8.94
C ASP A 66 -18.27 -9.44 8.59
N PRO A 67 -17.86 -9.52 7.31
CA PRO A 67 -16.57 -8.99 6.88
C PRO A 67 -16.49 -7.47 7.07
N PRO A 68 -15.28 -6.93 7.31
CA PRO A 68 -15.06 -5.48 7.41
C PRO A 68 -15.59 -4.77 6.15
N PRO A 69 -16.28 -3.63 6.28
CA PRO A 69 -16.80 -2.91 5.12
C PRO A 69 -15.68 -2.36 4.22
N SER A 70 -15.95 -2.33 2.92
CA SER A 70 -15.10 -1.69 1.92
C SER A 70 -15.34 -0.17 1.86
N TRP A 71 -14.41 0.57 1.26
CA TRP A 71 -14.58 2.00 0.96
C TRP A 71 -15.76 2.20 0.02
N THR A 72 -15.94 1.33 -0.98
CA THR A 72 -17.10 1.38 -1.88
C THR A 72 -18.42 1.24 -1.14
N GLU A 73 -18.51 0.32 -0.16
CA GLU A 73 -19.70 0.15 0.67
C GLU A 73 -19.97 1.39 1.53
N LEU A 74 -18.92 2.00 2.10
CA LEU A 74 -19.04 3.26 2.83
C LEU A 74 -19.53 4.39 1.90
N GLY A 75 -18.93 4.54 0.71
CA GLY A 75 -19.35 5.52 -0.28
C GLY A 75 -20.82 5.37 -0.65
N ARG A 76 -21.28 4.13 -0.86
CA ARG A 76 -22.70 3.83 -1.13
C ARG A 76 -23.62 4.29 0.00
N ARG A 77 -23.25 4.05 1.27
CA ARG A 77 -24.03 4.51 2.44
C ARG A 77 -24.08 6.02 2.57
N LEU A 78 -23.00 6.70 2.18
CA LEU A 78 -22.94 8.17 2.16
C LEU A 78 -23.61 8.78 0.92
N GLY A 79 -24.02 7.96 -0.05
CA GLY A 79 -24.55 8.42 -1.34
C GLY A 79 -23.49 9.12 -2.20
N ARG A 80 -22.22 8.68 -2.13
CA ARG A 80 -21.07 9.32 -2.79
C ARG A 80 -20.16 8.29 -3.46
N PRO A 81 -19.59 8.60 -4.65
CA PRO A 81 -18.58 7.76 -5.26
C PRO A 81 -17.25 7.85 -4.50
N VAL A 82 -16.45 6.78 -4.57
CA VAL A 82 -15.06 6.79 -4.11
C VAL A 82 -14.18 7.40 -5.20
N LEU A 83 -13.47 8.46 -4.87
CA LEU A 83 -12.56 9.17 -5.75
C LEU A 83 -11.17 8.53 -5.66
N PRO A 84 -10.60 8.04 -6.78
CA PRO A 84 -9.26 7.49 -6.79
C PRO A 84 -8.22 8.58 -6.54
N PHE A 85 -7.04 8.18 -6.06
CA PHE A 85 -5.91 9.06 -5.76
C PHE A 85 -6.20 10.18 -4.75
N ARG A 86 -7.22 10.02 -3.92
CA ARG A 86 -7.54 10.95 -2.84
C ARG A 86 -7.30 10.30 -1.50
N ASP A 87 -6.63 11.00 -0.58
CA ASP A 87 -6.55 10.56 0.82
C ASP A 87 -7.94 10.14 1.34
N PHE A 88 -7.98 9.33 2.39
CA PHE A 88 -9.27 8.83 2.87
C PHE A 88 -10.28 9.97 3.13
N ARG A 89 -9.80 11.08 3.70
CA ARG A 89 -10.62 12.23 4.06
C ARG A 89 -11.30 12.85 2.84
N GLN A 90 -10.62 12.85 1.69
CA GLN A 90 -11.09 13.43 0.44
C GLN A 90 -11.68 12.40 -0.52
N ALA A 91 -11.52 11.10 -0.26
CA ALA A 91 -11.96 10.01 -1.12
C ALA A 91 -13.48 10.00 -1.33
N PHE A 92 -14.26 10.55 -0.42
CA PHE A 92 -15.73 10.64 -0.53
C PHE A 92 -16.19 12.06 -0.93
N GLY A 93 -15.30 12.87 -1.51
CA GLY A 93 -15.55 14.25 -1.92
C GLY A 93 -15.44 15.28 -0.80
N LYS A 94 -15.67 16.57 -1.12
CA LYS A 94 -15.61 17.65 -0.13
C LYS A 94 -16.71 17.50 0.92
N MET A 95 -16.31 17.32 2.18
CA MET A 95 -17.15 17.37 3.39
C MET A 95 -16.61 18.45 4.32
N SER A 96 -17.48 19.12 5.09
CA SER A 96 -17.01 19.95 6.20
C SER A 96 -16.39 19.06 7.28
N ASP A 97 -15.46 19.62 8.06
CA ASP A 97 -14.79 18.88 9.14
C ASP A 97 -15.79 18.32 10.15
N GLU A 98 -16.84 19.07 10.45
CA GLU A 98 -17.94 18.67 11.33
C GLU A 98 -18.70 17.46 10.76
N THR A 99 -18.98 17.45 9.46
CA THR A 99 -19.65 16.33 8.78
C THR A 99 -18.74 15.10 8.74
N PHE A 100 -17.46 15.29 8.44
CA PHE A 100 -16.48 14.22 8.42
C PHE A 100 -16.29 13.60 9.81
N GLN A 101 -16.19 14.44 10.86
CA GLN A 101 -16.10 13.97 12.23
C GLN A 101 -17.33 13.18 12.66
N SER A 102 -18.52 13.73 12.43
CA SER A 102 -19.78 13.12 12.89
C SER A 102 -20.19 11.87 12.11
N GLN A 103 -19.89 11.78 10.81
CA GLN A 103 -20.30 10.64 9.97
C GLN A 103 -19.22 9.57 9.85
N ILE A 104 -17.94 9.97 9.79
CA ILE A 104 -16.83 9.07 9.46
C ILE A 104 -15.94 8.83 10.68
N LEU A 105 -15.27 9.85 11.24
CA LEU A 105 -14.32 9.61 12.34
C LEU A 105 -14.95 9.01 13.60
N THR A 106 -16.22 9.32 13.86
CA THR A 106 -16.95 8.76 15.01
C THR A 106 -17.43 7.33 14.75
N ASN A 107 -17.58 6.95 13.48
CA ASN A 107 -18.24 5.71 13.07
C ASN A 107 -17.37 4.89 12.09
N VAL A 108 -16.07 5.10 11.97
CA VAL A 108 -15.21 4.29 11.11
C VAL A 108 -13.82 4.44 11.69
N ASP A 109 -13.25 3.34 12.11
CA ASP A 109 -11.81 3.26 12.33
C ASP A 109 -11.17 3.09 10.93
N PHE A 110 -10.43 4.10 10.51
CA PHE A 110 -9.72 4.12 9.23
C PHE A 110 -8.66 3.02 9.20
N PRO A 111 -8.25 2.55 8.01
CA PRO A 111 -7.14 1.62 7.90
C PRO A 111 -5.93 2.26 8.61
N PHE A 112 -5.48 1.61 9.68
CA PHE A 112 -4.33 2.08 10.45
C PHE A 112 -3.13 2.22 9.54
N ASN A 113 -2.30 3.25 9.77
CA ASN A 113 -1.00 3.49 9.14
C ASN A 113 -0.33 2.17 8.81
N SER A 114 -0.44 1.79 7.54
CA SER A 114 -0.29 0.42 7.13
C SER A 114 1.12 0.21 6.60
N SER A 115 1.71 -0.94 6.92
CA SER A 115 2.89 -1.40 6.20
C SER A 115 2.46 -1.83 4.79
N LEU A 116 3.26 -1.52 3.79
CA LEU A 116 3.10 -2.07 2.44
C LEU A 116 2.95 -3.60 2.46
N GLN A 117 3.53 -4.27 3.45
CA GLN A 117 3.45 -5.71 3.64
C GLN A 117 2.01 -6.22 3.80
N LEU A 118 1.13 -5.46 4.48
CA LEU A 118 -0.28 -5.81 4.64
C LEU A 118 -1.04 -5.84 3.30
N PHE A 119 -0.62 -5.01 2.35
CA PHE A 119 -1.19 -4.96 1.00
C PHE A 119 -0.50 -5.92 0.04
N TRP A 120 0.80 -6.15 0.24
CA TRP A 120 1.56 -7.08 -0.60
C TRP A 120 1.13 -8.52 -0.38
N TYR A 121 0.87 -8.96 0.86
CA TYR A 121 0.47 -10.34 1.14
C TYR A 121 -0.71 -10.84 0.28
N PRO A 122 -1.86 -10.14 0.21
CA PRO A 122 -2.96 -10.56 -0.65
C PRO A 122 -2.67 -10.43 -2.16
N LEU A 123 -1.68 -9.63 -2.55
CA LEU A 123 -1.25 -9.44 -3.96
C LEU A 123 -0.11 -10.37 -4.38
N ARG A 124 0.46 -11.13 -3.44
CA ARG A 124 1.71 -11.86 -3.66
C ARG A 124 1.56 -12.98 -4.66
N ALA A 125 0.41 -13.64 -4.73
CA ALA A 125 0.18 -14.73 -5.67
C ALA A 125 0.19 -14.21 -7.13
N GLU A 126 -0.17 -12.95 -7.33
CA GLU A 126 -0.27 -12.28 -8.62
C GLU A 126 1.03 -11.58 -9.00
N LEU A 127 1.63 -10.84 -8.06
CA LEU A 127 2.85 -10.06 -8.27
C LEU A 127 4.12 -10.91 -8.19
N GLY A 128 4.09 -11.99 -7.41
CA GLY A 128 5.29 -12.72 -7.01
C GLY A 128 6.17 -11.92 -6.04
N PRO A 129 7.41 -12.39 -5.79
CA PRO A 129 8.33 -11.70 -4.90
C PRO A 129 8.84 -10.39 -5.53
N PRO A 130 8.98 -9.30 -4.73
CA PRO A 130 9.73 -8.12 -5.16
C PRO A 130 11.18 -8.47 -5.47
N GLN A 131 11.84 -7.61 -6.23
CA GLN A 131 13.30 -7.63 -6.36
C GLN A 131 13.95 -6.62 -5.41
N TYR A 132 13.25 -5.52 -5.12
CA TYR A 132 13.80 -4.41 -4.36
C TYR A 132 12.70 -3.71 -3.56
N CYS A 133 13.11 -2.92 -2.57
CA CYS A 133 12.21 -2.12 -1.74
C CYS A 133 12.86 -0.89 -1.12
N TYR A 134 12.00 0.01 -0.62
CA TYR A 134 12.35 1.14 0.23
C TYR A 134 11.70 1.04 1.59
N TYR A 135 12.43 1.53 2.58
CA TYR A 135 11.96 1.73 3.94
C TYR A 135 12.17 3.16 4.37
N LEU A 136 11.16 3.73 5.02
CA LEU A 136 11.35 4.92 5.85
C LEU A 136 11.88 4.46 7.20
N TRP A 137 13.04 4.99 7.61
CA TRP A 137 13.59 4.63 8.90
C TRP A 137 12.80 5.32 10.02
N GLU A 138 12.05 4.53 10.79
CA GLU A 138 11.29 4.99 11.96
C GLU A 138 11.91 4.54 13.30
N GLY A 139 13.19 4.15 13.31
CA GLY A 139 13.94 3.87 14.54
C GLY A 139 13.87 2.43 15.07
N PHE A 140 13.63 1.44 14.21
CA PHE A 140 13.67 0.02 14.59
C PHE A 140 15.05 -0.62 14.37
N ASP A 141 15.36 -1.67 15.14
CA ASP A 141 16.60 -2.46 15.04
C ASP A 141 16.60 -3.28 13.74
N MET A 142 17.20 -2.72 12.70
CA MET A 142 17.46 -3.42 11.44
C MET A 142 18.87 -4.05 11.45
N PRO A 143 19.10 -5.12 10.66
CA PRO A 143 20.46 -5.62 10.38
C PRO A 143 21.37 -4.48 9.91
N PRO A 144 22.71 -4.61 9.95
CA PRO A 144 23.60 -3.54 9.50
C PRO A 144 23.18 -3.00 8.13
N TYR A 145 22.92 -1.70 8.06
CA TYR A 145 22.37 -1.01 6.90
C TYR A 145 23.17 0.25 6.61
N GLU A 146 23.15 0.69 5.35
CA GLU A 146 23.56 2.02 4.97
C GLU A 146 22.32 2.93 4.91
N GLU A 147 22.42 4.10 5.54
CA GLU A 147 21.38 5.11 5.50
C GLU A 147 21.63 6.08 4.35
N HIS A 148 20.60 6.32 3.54
CA HIS A 148 20.64 7.31 2.48
C HIS A 148 19.69 8.45 2.81
N THR A 149 19.99 9.64 2.29
CA THR A 149 19.06 10.78 2.32
C THR A 149 18.53 11.03 0.92
N LEU A 150 17.21 10.86 0.73
CA LEU A 150 16.51 11.21 -0.52
C LEU A 150 15.50 12.30 -0.22
N ASN A 151 15.61 13.46 -0.89
CA ASN A 151 14.71 14.61 -0.69
C ASN A 151 14.52 15.03 0.78
N GLY A 152 15.57 14.91 1.60
CA GLY A 152 15.51 15.23 3.03
C GLY A 152 14.87 14.16 3.90
N HIS A 153 14.51 13.00 3.35
CA HIS A 153 14.05 11.83 4.09
C HIS A 153 15.17 10.81 4.23
N SER A 154 15.38 10.34 5.47
CA SER A 154 16.22 9.19 5.76
C SER A 154 15.53 7.91 5.29
N VAL A 155 16.17 7.22 4.35
CA VAL A 155 15.65 6.00 3.73
C VAL A 155 16.67 4.90 3.74
N LEU A 156 16.17 3.66 3.84
CA LEU A 156 16.96 2.45 3.63
C LEU A 156 16.45 1.76 2.37
N THR A 157 17.37 1.17 1.61
CA THR A 157 17.03 0.46 0.37
C THR A 157 17.58 -0.97 0.45
N GLY A 158 16.86 -1.94 -0.08
CA GLY A 158 17.24 -3.35 0.05
C GLY A 158 16.86 -4.20 -1.15
N SER A 159 17.66 -5.24 -1.39
CA SER A 159 17.39 -6.29 -2.38
C SER A 159 16.69 -7.49 -1.74
N PHE A 160 15.69 -8.03 -2.41
CA PHE A 160 15.00 -9.25 -1.96
C PHE A 160 15.92 -10.46 -2.16
N THR A 161 16.21 -11.19 -1.08
CA THR A 161 17.08 -12.38 -1.13
C THR A 161 16.35 -13.70 -0.88
N GLY A 162 15.06 -13.65 -0.56
CA GLY A 162 14.25 -14.85 -0.39
C GLY A 162 13.10 -14.69 0.60
N GLU A 163 12.32 -15.76 0.74
CA GLU A 163 11.22 -15.84 1.70
C GLU A 163 11.68 -16.62 2.92
N VAL A 164 11.43 -16.10 4.11
CA VAL A 164 11.67 -16.85 5.34
C VAL A 164 10.59 -17.92 5.49
N LYS A 165 11.00 -19.17 5.73
CA LYS A 165 10.14 -20.22 6.29
C LYS A 165 10.49 -20.31 7.77
N ASP A 166 9.64 -19.76 8.62
CA ASP A 166 9.78 -19.73 10.09
C ASP A 166 11.11 -19.14 10.60
N ALA A 167 11.13 -17.84 10.84
CA ALA A 167 12.05 -17.25 11.81
C ALA A 167 11.30 -16.13 12.55
N GLY A 168 11.31 -16.19 13.88
CA GLY A 168 10.68 -15.22 14.75
C GLY A 168 11.38 -13.86 14.68
N PHE A 169 11.01 -13.08 13.66
CA PHE A 169 11.20 -11.64 13.67
C PHE A 169 9.95 -11.00 14.28
N ASP A 170 10.13 -10.40 15.46
CA ASP A 170 9.11 -9.56 16.12
C ASP A 170 9.22 -8.10 15.61
N GLY A 171 9.37 -7.93 14.30
CA GLY A 171 9.58 -6.61 13.69
C GLY A 171 8.72 -6.44 12.46
N THR A 172 7.69 -5.60 12.53
CA THR A 172 6.98 -5.16 11.33
C THR A 172 7.92 -4.29 10.52
N ILE A 173 8.46 -4.81 9.41
CA ILE A 173 9.29 -4.00 8.54
C ILE A 173 8.36 -3.11 7.69
N PHE A 174 8.43 -1.79 7.88
CA PHE A 174 7.57 -0.81 7.20
C PHE A 174 8.15 -0.45 5.83
N ALA A 175 8.09 -1.39 4.87
CA ALA A 175 8.34 -1.04 3.49
C ALA A 175 7.33 0.02 3.06
N THR A 176 7.79 1.02 2.31
CA THR A 176 6.94 2.08 1.74
C THR A 176 6.80 1.94 0.24
N ALA A 177 7.74 1.25 -0.40
CA ALA A 177 7.60 0.79 -1.78
C ALA A 177 8.36 -0.51 -1.99
N ALA A 178 7.91 -1.30 -2.95
CA ALA A 178 8.55 -2.51 -3.42
C ALA A 178 8.30 -2.67 -4.92
N TRP A 179 9.26 -3.22 -5.65
CA TRP A 179 9.10 -3.38 -7.10
C TRP A 179 9.84 -4.60 -7.61
N HIS A 180 9.41 -5.05 -8.78
CA HIS A 180 10.15 -5.97 -9.63
C HIS A 180 10.51 -5.23 -10.92
N SER A 181 11.79 -5.22 -11.29
CA SER A 181 12.33 -4.46 -12.42
C SER A 181 11.45 -4.58 -13.66
N ASN A 182 10.96 -3.43 -14.14
CA ASN A 182 10.17 -3.25 -15.35
C ASN A 182 8.86 -4.08 -15.42
N LYS A 183 8.42 -4.71 -14.32
CA LYS A 183 7.18 -5.51 -14.28
C LYS A 183 6.10 -4.81 -13.49
N TRP A 184 6.41 -4.44 -12.25
CA TRP A 184 5.46 -3.83 -11.36
C TRP A 184 6.15 -3.03 -10.27
N LEU A 185 5.44 -2.02 -9.77
CA LEU A 185 5.83 -1.19 -8.64
C LEU A 185 4.60 -1.05 -7.74
N ILE A 186 4.77 -1.32 -6.45
CA ILE A 186 3.77 -1.01 -5.43
C ILE A 186 4.35 0.00 -4.45
N PHE A 187 3.56 0.99 -4.05
CA PHE A 187 3.98 1.92 -3.00
C PHE A 187 2.80 2.40 -2.16
N LEU A 188 3.07 2.64 -0.89
CA LEU A 188 2.15 3.24 0.05
C LEU A 188 2.04 4.73 -0.28
N ALA A 189 0.82 5.19 -0.57
CA ALA A 189 0.60 6.62 -0.75
C ALA A 189 0.83 7.34 0.59
N ARG A 190 1.30 8.60 0.55
CA ARG A 190 1.63 9.42 1.72
C ARG A 190 0.56 9.43 2.84
N CYS A 191 -0.70 9.20 2.52
CA CYS A 191 -1.79 9.14 3.49
C CYS A 191 -1.87 7.83 4.30
N GLY A 192 -1.12 6.78 3.95
CA GLY A 192 -1.02 5.53 4.73
C GLY A 192 -2.26 4.63 4.70
N THR A 193 -3.25 4.93 3.86
CA THR A 193 -4.56 4.25 3.83
C THR A 193 -4.77 3.37 2.59
N ARG A 194 -3.88 3.46 1.60
CA ARG A 194 -3.96 2.73 0.32
C ARG A 194 -2.56 2.47 -0.23
N VAL A 195 -2.49 1.49 -1.10
CA VAL A 195 -1.32 1.22 -1.94
C VAL A 195 -1.68 1.47 -3.40
N ILE A 196 -0.74 2.04 -4.13
CA ILE A 196 -0.83 2.13 -5.59
C ILE A 196 0.00 1.00 -6.17
N ALA A 197 -0.63 0.18 -7.00
CA ALA A 197 0.01 -0.88 -7.76
C ALA A 197 0.05 -0.50 -9.24
N LEU A 198 1.24 -0.49 -9.79
CA LEU A 198 1.52 -0.22 -11.20
C LEU A 198 2.02 -1.49 -11.85
N VAL A 199 1.46 -1.86 -13.00
CA VAL A 199 1.80 -3.13 -13.66
C VAL A 199 1.91 -2.96 -15.18
N ASN A 200 2.83 -3.71 -15.81
CA ASN A 200 3.07 -3.76 -17.25
C ASN A 200 2.59 -5.06 -17.89
N ASN A 201 1.59 -5.71 -17.30
CA ASN A 201 1.14 -7.02 -17.74
C ASN A 201 -0.36 -7.16 -17.52
N ASP A 202 -1.07 -7.43 -18.62
CA ASP A 202 -2.53 -7.59 -18.68
C ASP A 202 -3.00 -8.70 -17.72
N ASP A 203 -2.35 -9.88 -17.74
CA ASP A 203 -2.73 -11.01 -16.88
C ASP A 203 -2.59 -10.69 -15.39
N ILE A 204 -1.55 -9.93 -15.00
CA ILE A 204 -1.37 -9.48 -13.61
C ILE A 204 -2.46 -8.47 -13.25
N CYS A 205 -2.75 -7.51 -14.12
CA CYS A 205 -3.81 -6.53 -13.90
C CYS A 205 -5.16 -7.22 -13.66
N ASP A 206 -5.54 -8.14 -14.55
CA ASP A 206 -6.81 -8.87 -14.45
C ASP A 206 -6.89 -9.67 -13.16
N LYS A 207 -5.83 -10.37 -12.76
CA LYS A 207 -5.82 -11.14 -11.51
C LYS A 207 -5.98 -10.24 -10.28
N ILE A 208 -5.32 -9.09 -10.23
CA ILE A 208 -5.46 -8.14 -9.13
C ILE A 208 -6.89 -7.57 -9.08
N MET A 209 -7.46 -7.21 -10.23
CA MET A 209 -8.82 -6.67 -10.32
C MET A 209 -9.90 -7.70 -9.97
N LEU A 210 -9.62 -9.00 -10.17
CA LEU A 210 -10.52 -10.10 -9.84
C LEU A 210 -10.30 -10.67 -8.43
N ASN A 211 -9.31 -10.17 -7.68
CA ASN A 211 -9.04 -10.61 -6.32
C ASN A 211 -10.16 -10.13 -5.37
N GLN A 212 -10.73 -11.06 -4.61
CA GLN A 212 -11.87 -10.80 -3.71
C GLN A 212 -11.46 -10.44 -2.28
N ASP A 213 -10.19 -10.65 -1.93
CA ASP A 213 -9.64 -10.39 -0.60
C ASP A 213 -9.26 -8.91 -0.41
N ILE A 214 -9.21 -8.15 -1.51
CA ILE A 214 -8.83 -6.73 -1.52
C ILE A 214 -9.82 -5.92 -2.33
N GLU A 215 -10.04 -4.69 -1.88
CA GLU A 215 -10.77 -3.72 -2.67
C GLU A 215 -9.82 -3.00 -3.62
N THR A 216 -10.13 -3.05 -4.92
CA THR A 216 -9.31 -2.44 -5.97
C THR A 216 -10.11 -1.51 -6.87
N THR A 217 -9.42 -0.58 -7.52
CA THR A 217 -9.99 0.25 -8.59
C THR A 217 -8.94 0.51 -9.64
N LEU A 218 -9.26 0.14 -10.89
CA LEU A 218 -8.45 0.50 -12.04
C LEU A 218 -8.57 2.00 -12.28
N VAL A 219 -7.44 2.70 -12.24
CA VAL A 219 -7.40 4.16 -12.39
C VAL A 219 -7.05 4.56 -13.81
N TRP A 220 -6.13 3.83 -14.45
CA TRP A 220 -5.89 3.95 -15.88
C TRP A 220 -5.45 2.64 -16.51
N SER A 221 -5.67 2.55 -17.82
CA SER A 221 -5.11 1.56 -18.74
C SER A 221 -4.56 2.32 -19.94
N GLY A 222 -3.33 1.99 -20.36
CA GLY A 222 -2.68 2.53 -21.55
C GLY A 222 -3.39 2.19 -22.85
#